data_AF-A0A1I2F2R4-F1
#
_entry.id   AF-A0A1I2F2R4-F1
#
_cell.length_a   1.000
_cell.length_b   1.000
_cell.length_c   1.000
_cell.angle_alpha   90.00
_cell.angle_beta   90.00
_cell.angle_gamma   90.00
#
_symmetry.space_group_name_H-M   'P 1'
#
loop_
_entity.id
_entity.type
_entity.pdbx_description
1 polymer ?
#
loop_
_entity_poly.entity_id
_entity_poly.type
_entity_poly.pdbx_seq_one_letter_code
_entity_poly.pdbx_strand_id
1 'polypeptide(L)'
;MADRRIGALIGAVVAGVLLAGCGGGEPKELQAGEIRVLVGERTNSGNDALLSGALSDVSGCLGVDNFAVIWPHGTEVASEDPLAVSVPGWGRVGLGDPVELGGGMITEGPQSDPVHVGELTVPDECAEHGVWGAWN
;
A
#
# COMPACT_ATOMS: atom_id res chain seq x y z
N MET A 1 -4.71 -50.53 56.09
CA MET A 1 -3.26 -50.51 56.38
C MET A 1 -2.55 -50.58 55.03
N ALA A 2 -1.54 -49.73 54.83
CA ALA A 2 -0.65 -49.62 53.67
C ALA A 2 -1.17 -48.90 52.40
N ASP A 3 -0.74 -47.64 52.35
CA ASP A 3 -0.40 -46.76 51.24
C ASP A 3 -0.03 -47.40 49.88
N ARG A 4 -0.41 -46.72 48.79
CA ARG A 4 0.59 -46.27 47.79
C ARG A 4 0.08 -45.10 46.95
N ARG A 5 0.78 -43.97 47.04
CA ARG A 5 0.69 -42.79 46.16
C ARG A 5 1.25 -43.10 44.77
N ILE A 6 1.23 -42.07 43.90
CA ILE A 6 1.87 -41.93 42.57
C ILE A 6 0.88 -42.31 41.47
N GLY A 7 0.41 -41.45 40.58
CA GLY A 7 0.96 -40.20 40.06
C GLY A 7 0.74 -40.26 38.55
N ALA A 8 -0.11 -39.39 37.99
CA ALA A 8 -0.21 -39.19 36.55
C ALA A 8 -0.79 -37.79 36.28
N LEU A 9 0.12 -36.82 36.30
CA LEU A 9 -0.04 -35.57 35.55
C LEU A 9 -0.12 -35.95 34.07
N ILE A 10 -1.30 -35.85 33.46
CA ILE A 10 -1.44 -35.86 32.00
C ILE A 10 -1.80 -34.43 31.61
N GLY A 11 -0.76 -33.67 31.29
CA GLY A 11 -0.90 -32.38 30.62
C GLY A 11 -1.34 -32.61 29.18
N ALA A 12 -2.39 -31.92 28.77
CA ALA A 12 -2.72 -31.72 27.37
C ALA A 12 -2.41 -30.25 27.05
N VAL A 13 -1.16 -29.99 26.68
CA VAL A 13 -0.76 -28.76 25.99
C VAL A 13 -1.30 -28.89 24.57
N VAL A 14 -2.41 -28.21 24.26
CA VAL A 14 -2.86 -28.04 22.88
C VAL A 14 -1.96 -26.97 22.26
N ALA A 15 -0.89 -27.45 21.61
CA ALA A 15 -0.02 -26.66 20.76
C ALA A 15 -0.81 -26.08 19.58
N GLY A 16 -0.50 -24.84 19.25
CA GLY A 16 -1.27 -24.01 18.33
C GLY A 16 -1.07 -24.31 16.85
N VAL A 17 -1.97 -23.71 16.07
CA VAL A 17 -1.79 -23.38 14.66
C VAL A 17 -2.36 -21.98 14.46
N LEU A 18 -1.62 -20.96 14.91
CA LEU A 18 -1.81 -19.60 14.41
C LEU A 18 -1.03 -19.51 13.10
N LEU A 19 -1.67 -19.90 11.99
CA LEU A 19 -1.24 -19.49 10.66
C LEU A 19 -1.63 -18.01 10.48
N ALA A 20 -0.98 -17.13 11.23
CA ALA A 20 -0.86 -15.74 10.81
C ALA A 20 0.09 -15.78 9.62
N GLY A 21 -0.49 -15.75 8.42
CA GLY A 21 0.25 -15.79 7.16
C GLY A 21 1.35 -14.72 7.14
N CYS A 22 2.43 -15.02 6.43
CA CYS A 22 3.49 -14.08 6.07
C CYS A 22 2.92 -12.99 5.15
N GLY A 23 2.04 -12.12 5.66
CA GLY A 23 1.49 -10.98 4.94
C GLY A 23 2.31 -9.75 5.26
N GLY A 24 3.16 -9.31 4.35
CA GLY A 24 4.05 -8.18 4.61
C GLY A 24 4.71 -7.64 3.37
N GLY A 25 3.98 -7.54 2.26
CA GLY A 25 4.57 -7.05 1.02
C GLY A 25 3.67 -7.05 -0.20
N GLU A 26 2.48 -7.63 -0.16
CA GLU A 26 1.59 -7.69 -1.32
C GLU A 26 1.05 -6.28 -1.66
N PRO A 27 0.94 -5.95 -2.96
CA PRO A 27 0.28 -4.72 -3.36
C PRO A 27 -1.20 -4.76 -2.98
N LYS A 28 -1.78 -3.60 -2.71
CA LYS A 28 -3.20 -3.49 -2.35
C LYS A 28 -3.80 -2.17 -2.76
N GLU A 29 -5.10 -2.18 -2.97
CA GLU A 29 -5.92 -0.99 -3.14
C GLU A 29 -6.62 -0.67 -1.82
N LEU A 30 -6.50 0.58 -1.37
CA LEU A 30 -7.28 1.09 -0.24
C LEU A 30 -8.35 2.04 -0.78
N GLN A 31 -9.55 1.98 -0.22
CA GLN A 31 -10.61 2.93 -0.52
C GLN A 31 -10.61 4.05 0.52
N ALA A 32 -10.77 5.31 0.08
CA ALA A 32 -10.96 6.46 0.95
C ALA A 32 -12.00 7.41 0.33
N GLY A 33 -13.25 7.30 0.79
CA GLY A 33 -14.37 7.94 0.09
C GLY A 33 -14.51 7.40 -1.34
N GLU A 34 -14.46 8.29 -2.34
CA GLU A 34 -14.51 7.92 -3.77
C GLU A 34 -13.12 7.73 -4.39
N ILE A 35 -12.04 8.01 -3.64
CA ILE A 35 -10.67 7.97 -4.13
C ILE A 35 -10.01 6.65 -3.71
N ARG A 36 -9.36 5.99 -4.67
CA ARG A 36 -8.52 4.81 -4.41
C ARG A 36 -7.08 5.20 -4.16
N VAL A 37 -6.48 4.57 -3.17
CA VAL A 37 -5.04 4.65 -2.89
C VAL A 37 -4.40 3.35 -3.30
N LEU A 38 -3.65 3.38 -4.40
CA LEU A 38 -2.88 2.23 -4.87
C LEU A 38 -1.61 2.12 -4.04
N VAL A 39 -1.39 0.99 -3.38
CA VAL A 39 -0.20 0.74 -2.56
C VAL A 39 0.60 -0.38 -3.20
N GLY A 40 1.83 -0.06 -3.59
CA GLY A 40 2.74 -1.02 -4.21
C GLY A 40 3.26 -2.05 -3.22
N GLU A 41 3.87 -3.09 -3.78
CA GLU A 41 4.63 -4.05 -3.00
C GLU A 41 5.85 -3.43 -2.32
N ARG A 42 6.40 -4.11 -1.32
CA ARG A 42 7.66 -3.66 -0.71
C ARG A 42 8.81 -3.88 -1.69
N THR A 43 9.38 -2.79 -2.19
CA THR A 43 10.58 -2.79 -3.04
C THR A 43 11.74 -2.07 -2.34
N ASN A 44 12.97 -2.52 -2.60
CA ASN A 44 14.21 -1.85 -2.19
C ASN A 44 14.96 -1.26 -3.41
N SER A 45 14.30 -1.17 -4.56
CA SER A 45 14.85 -0.59 -5.78
C SER A 45 13.91 0.52 -6.26
N GLY A 46 14.44 1.73 -6.37
CA GLY A 46 13.77 2.88 -6.94
C GLY A 46 14.66 3.57 -7.97
N ASN A 47 14.03 4.26 -8.91
CA ASN A 47 14.75 5.21 -9.77
C ASN A 47 14.95 6.52 -8.99
N ASP A 48 16.04 7.25 -9.26
CA ASP A 48 16.33 8.56 -8.66
C ASP A 48 15.56 9.69 -9.36
N ALA A 49 14.37 9.42 -9.88
CA ALA A 49 13.52 10.45 -10.48
C ALA A 49 12.60 11.05 -9.42
N LEU A 50 12.19 12.30 -9.67
CA LEU A 50 11.47 13.12 -8.71
C LEU A 50 10.17 13.62 -9.34
N LEU A 51 9.05 13.36 -8.67
CA LEU A 51 7.75 13.92 -8.99
C LEU A 51 7.37 14.92 -7.90
N SER A 52 7.24 16.19 -8.26
CA SER A 52 6.84 17.26 -7.34
C SER A 52 5.54 17.88 -7.83
N GLY A 53 4.60 18.12 -6.93
CA GLY A 53 3.27 18.63 -7.27
C GLY A 53 2.34 18.67 -6.07
N ALA A 54 1.07 18.99 -6.29
CA ALA A 54 0.05 18.92 -5.25
C ALA A 54 -0.60 17.53 -5.23
N LEU A 55 -0.87 17.00 -4.04
CA LEU A 55 -1.66 15.79 -3.88
C LEU A 55 -3.07 16.01 -4.44
N SER A 56 -3.51 15.20 -5.39
CA SER A 56 -4.73 15.42 -6.15
C SER A 56 -5.54 14.13 -6.32
N ASP A 57 -6.82 14.32 -6.67
CA ASP A 57 -7.64 13.24 -7.23
C ASP A 57 -7.42 13.19 -8.75
N VAL A 58 -6.88 12.07 -9.22
CA VAL A 58 -6.61 11.78 -10.63
C VAL A 58 -7.56 10.68 -11.08
N SER A 59 -8.71 11.08 -11.61
CA SER A 59 -9.76 10.16 -12.10
C SER A 59 -10.19 9.10 -11.06
N GLY A 60 -10.34 9.48 -9.79
CA GLY A 60 -10.74 8.57 -8.70
C GLY A 60 -9.56 7.83 -8.05
N CYS A 61 -8.34 8.32 -8.25
CA CYS A 61 -7.10 7.70 -7.75
C CYS A 61 -6.22 8.77 -7.10
N LEU A 62 -5.63 8.43 -5.95
CA LEU A 62 -4.78 9.35 -5.22
C LEU A 62 -3.47 9.54 -5.99
N GLY A 63 -3.28 10.76 -6.49
CA GLY A 63 -2.19 11.11 -7.38
C GLY A 63 -1.47 12.38 -6.97
N VAL A 64 -0.55 12.79 -7.84
CA VAL A 64 0.16 14.08 -7.75
C VAL A 64 0.07 14.75 -9.12
N ASP A 65 -0.44 15.98 -9.13
CA ASP A 65 -0.81 16.71 -10.35
C ASP A 65 -1.69 15.86 -11.29
N ASN A 66 -1.14 15.40 -12.43
CA ASN A 66 -1.84 14.59 -13.44
C ASN A 66 -1.33 13.13 -13.47
N PHE A 67 -0.66 12.66 -12.43
CA PHE A 67 -0.18 11.28 -12.35
C PHE A 67 -0.91 10.52 -11.26
N ALA A 68 -1.48 9.36 -11.61
CA ALA A 68 -1.90 8.40 -10.61
C ALA A 68 -0.65 7.81 -9.94
N VAL A 69 -0.66 7.74 -8.60
CA VAL A 69 0.53 7.30 -7.84
C VAL A 69 0.28 5.94 -7.23
N ILE A 70 1.21 5.02 -7.47
CA ILE A 70 1.36 3.80 -6.68
C ILE A 70 2.25 4.15 -5.50
N TRP A 71 1.64 4.25 -4.33
CA TRP A 71 2.26 4.70 -3.09
C TRP A 71 3.17 3.62 -2.48
N PRO A 72 4.20 4.02 -1.72
CA PRO A 72 5.09 3.08 -1.07
C PRO A 72 4.33 2.12 -0.15
N HIS A 73 4.79 0.87 -0.07
CA HIS A 73 4.26 -0.11 0.87
C HIS A 73 4.18 0.50 2.29
N GLY A 74 3.03 0.29 2.93
CA GLY A 74 2.77 0.78 4.30
C GLY A 74 2.12 2.16 4.33
N THR A 75 1.80 2.71 3.16
CA THR A 75 0.87 3.82 3.05
C THR A 75 -0.51 3.40 3.57
N GLU A 76 -1.11 4.26 4.38
CA GLU A 76 -2.41 4.02 5.03
C GLU A 76 -3.32 5.24 4.88
N VAL A 77 -4.62 5.01 4.79
CA VAL A 77 -5.62 6.09 4.84
C VAL A 77 -5.73 6.58 6.28
N ALA A 78 -5.41 7.84 6.49
CA ALA A 78 -5.34 8.45 7.81
C ALA A 78 -6.56 9.34 8.13
N SER A 79 -7.33 9.73 7.12
CA SER A 79 -8.64 10.39 7.20
C SER A 79 -9.31 10.33 5.83
N GLU A 80 -10.64 10.21 5.79
CA GLU A 80 -11.40 10.18 4.54
C GLU A 80 -12.04 11.53 4.19
N ASP A 81 -12.32 12.38 5.20
CA ASP A 81 -12.92 13.70 5.01
C ASP A 81 -12.34 14.74 6.01
N PRO A 82 -11.44 15.65 5.57
CA PRO A 82 -10.79 15.64 4.26
C PRO A 82 -9.86 14.43 4.12
N LEU A 83 -9.68 13.96 2.88
CA LEU A 83 -8.78 12.85 2.57
C LEU A 83 -7.35 13.18 2.99
N ALA A 84 -6.74 12.28 3.77
CA ALA A 84 -5.32 12.30 4.08
C ALA A 84 -4.76 10.88 4.19
N VAL A 85 -3.52 10.71 3.78
CA VAL A 85 -2.77 9.45 3.90
C VAL A 85 -1.54 9.62 4.78
N SER A 86 -1.14 8.55 5.44
CA SER A 86 0.12 8.44 6.17
C SER A 86 1.08 7.62 5.30
N VAL A 87 2.16 8.24 4.85
CA VAL A 87 3.14 7.65 3.93
C VAL A 87 4.45 7.39 4.67
N PRO A 88 4.98 6.15 4.68
CA PRO A 88 6.25 5.84 5.32
C PRO A 88 7.40 6.69 4.80
N GLY A 89 8.01 7.49 5.68
CA GLY A 89 9.13 8.40 5.36
C GLY A 89 8.73 9.82 4.97
N TRP A 90 7.47 10.07 4.57
CA TRP A 90 6.95 11.42 4.28
C TRP A 90 5.96 11.93 5.33
N GLY A 91 5.41 11.04 6.16
CA GLY A 91 4.44 11.41 7.18
C GLY A 91 3.04 11.57 6.63
N ARG A 92 2.21 12.41 7.27
CA ARG A 92 0.82 12.61 6.90
C ARG A 92 0.69 13.72 5.86
N VAL A 93 0.03 13.44 4.74
CA VAL A 93 -0.27 14.39 3.65
C VAL A 93 -1.74 14.32 3.26
N GLY A 94 -2.36 15.47 2.99
CA GLY A 94 -3.74 15.62 2.58
C GLY A 94 -3.89 16.16 1.17
N LEU A 95 -5.11 16.10 0.62
CA LEU A 95 -5.40 16.68 -0.70
C LEU A 95 -5.03 18.17 -0.73
N GLY A 96 -4.35 18.58 -1.81
CA GLY A 96 -3.83 19.93 -2.02
C GLY A 96 -2.48 20.21 -1.38
N ASP A 97 -1.98 19.33 -0.50
CA ASP A 97 -0.64 19.52 0.09
C ASP A 97 0.45 19.35 -0.99
N PRO A 98 1.50 20.19 -0.98
CA PRO A 98 2.65 20.00 -1.84
C PRO A 98 3.45 18.79 -1.38
N VAL A 99 3.79 17.92 -2.33
CA VAL A 99 4.60 16.72 -2.08
C VAL A 99 5.73 16.62 -3.09
N GLU A 100 6.78 15.91 -2.69
CA GLU A 100 7.92 15.57 -3.52
C GLU A 100 8.23 14.09 -3.32
N LEU A 101 7.97 13.30 -4.35
CA LEU A 101 8.01 11.85 -4.31
C LEU A 101 9.18 11.36 -5.16
N GLY A 102 10.11 10.65 -4.50
CA GLY A 102 11.11 9.84 -5.18
C GLY A 102 10.42 8.64 -5.84
N GLY A 103 10.87 8.28 -7.04
CA GLY A 103 10.21 7.20 -7.78
C GLY A 103 10.61 7.09 -9.24
N GLY A 104 9.71 6.52 -10.02
CA GLY A 104 9.87 6.45 -11.47
C GLY A 104 8.55 6.36 -12.20
N MET A 105 8.58 6.80 -13.45
CA MET A 105 7.46 6.71 -14.37
C MET A 105 7.26 5.26 -14.80
N ILE A 106 6.06 4.73 -14.61
CA ILE A 106 5.64 3.43 -15.12
C ILE A 106 5.08 3.61 -16.53
N THR A 107 4.23 4.62 -16.73
CA THR A 107 3.65 4.99 -18.03
C THR A 107 3.56 6.51 -18.15
N GLU A 108 3.66 7.01 -19.38
CA GLU A 108 3.58 8.45 -19.66
C GLU A 108 2.13 8.93 -19.90
N GLY A 109 1.17 8.02 -20.03
CA GLY A 109 -0.22 8.34 -20.37
C GLY A 109 -1.08 7.10 -20.62
N PRO A 110 -2.25 7.25 -21.28
CA PRO A 110 -3.20 6.17 -21.52
C PRO A 110 -2.55 4.96 -22.19
N GLN A 111 -2.86 3.77 -21.70
CA GLN A 111 -2.39 2.51 -22.28
C GLN A 111 -3.53 1.76 -22.99
N SER A 112 -3.20 1.04 -24.06
CA SER A 112 -4.14 0.16 -24.75
C SER A 112 -4.32 -1.19 -24.05
N ASP A 113 -3.31 -1.59 -23.28
CA ASP A 113 -3.29 -2.83 -22.51
C ASP A 113 -3.31 -2.49 -21.01
N PRO A 114 -3.85 -3.39 -20.15
CA PRO A 114 -3.84 -3.17 -18.72
C PRO A 114 -2.43 -2.94 -18.16
N VAL A 115 -2.31 -1.97 -17.26
CA VAL A 115 -1.03 -1.64 -16.62
C VAL A 115 -0.81 -2.53 -15.41
N HIS A 116 0.26 -3.32 -15.44
CA HIS A 116 0.65 -4.21 -14.35
C HIS A 116 1.94 -3.74 -13.69
N VAL A 117 1.95 -3.70 -12.35
CA VAL A 117 3.12 -3.41 -11.52
C VAL A 117 3.24 -4.47 -10.44
N GLY A 118 4.13 -5.44 -10.64
CA GLY A 118 4.15 -6.65 -9.82
C GLY A 118 2.83 -7.42 -9.97
N GLU A 119 2.18 -7.72 -8.85
CA GLU A 119 0.85 -8.35 -8.82
C GLU A 119 -0.32 -7.34 -8.85
N LEU A 120 -0.03 -6.04 -8.84
CA LEU A 120 -1.04 -5.00 -8.95
C LEU A 120 -1.46 -4.82 -10.41
N THR A 121 -2.77 -4.88 -10.67
CA THR A 121 -3.36 -4.31 -11.89
C THR A 121 -3.87 -2.93 -11.55
N VAL A 122 -3.35 -1.91 -12.25
CA VAL A 122 -3.80 -0.53 -12.07
C VAL A 122 -5.19 -0.37 -12.69
N PRO A 123 -6.19 0.17 -11.98
CA PRO A 123 -7.51 0.42 -12.55
C PRO A 123 -7.43 1.31 -13.80
N ASP A 124 -8.26 1.00 -14.80
CA ASP A 124 -8.21 1.65 -16.12
C ASP A 124 -8.31 3.17 -16.00
N GLU A 125 -9.18 3.67 -15.14
CA GLU A 125 -9.38 5.10 -14.90
C GLU A 125 -8.18 5.78 -14.23
N CYS A 126 -7.38 5.06 -13.42
CA CYS A 126 -6.09 5.57 -12.94
C CYS A 126 -5.05 5.60 -14.07
N ALA A 127 -5.13 4.61 -14.98
CA ALA A 127 -4.21 4.43 -16.10
C ALA A 127 -4.59 5.25 -17.35
N GLU A 128 -5.71 5.98 -17.34
CA GLU A 128 -6.05 7.00 -18.34
C GLU A 128 -5.03 8.15 -18.34
N HIS A 129 -4.32 8.32 -17.23
CA HIS A 129 -3.23 9.28 -17.06
C HIS A 129 -1.87 8.56 -16.98
N GLY A 130 -0.80 9.33 -16.81
CA GLY A 130 0.50 8.75 -16.50
C GLY A 130 0.48 8.07 -15.12
N VAL A 131 1.16 6.94 -14.99
CA VAL A 131 1.31 6.23 -13.71
C VAL A 131 2.72 6.41 -13.18
N TRP A 132 2.82 6.86 -11.92
CA TRP A 132 4.07 7.02 -11.20
C TRP A 132 4.17 6.00 -10.06
N GLY A 133 5.28 5.29 -9.98
CA GLY A 133 5.60 4.44 -8.84
C GLY A 133 6.48 5.19 -7.86
N ALA A 134 5.99 5.41 -6.63
CA ALA A 134 6.74 6.04 -5.56
C ALA A 134 7.38 5.00 -4.64
N TRP A 135 8.68 5.15 -4.38
CA TRP A 135 9.48 4.20 -3.59
C TRP A 135 10.38 4.95 -2.60
N ASN A 136 10.69 4.33 -1.46
CA ASN A 136 11.62 4.81 -0.43
C ASN A 136 12.61 3.72 -0.07
#